data_AF-A0A4Y3PWD0-F1
#
_entry.id   AF-A0A4Y3PWD0-F1
#
_cell.length_a   1.000
_cell.length_b   1.000
_cell.length_c   1.000
_cell.angle_alpha   90.00
_cell.angle_beta   90.00
_cell.angle_gamma   90.00
#
_symmetry.space_group_name_H-M   'P 1'
#
loop_
_entity.id
_entity.type
_entity.pdbx_description
1 polymer ?
#
loop_
_entity_poly.entity_id
_entity_poly.type
_entity_poly.pdbx_seq_one_letter_code
_entity_poly.pdbx_strand_id
1 'polypeptide(L)'
;MMRASVSIDKFVMEYKDVPLGAYYGLMRDAAMNGFQIKETVYWGDYCYELHIRKGNRAYLHVFYKNFRETEGHLHTLRLETHPEHYLHFRELVEPIRKVASRIYFVGCDVAYDVRTSLENVVVIPMHGRRKMTHEGTTRYFGLPHQRKTNGYCRIYDKRLELWEKQGIAIDHELSRMEIVYKPDQKILLSDVGRYPPEQNDKYFAAVVTDWDTLPRKRAEQIRNIRDGVKMYDRRMRTVVKETLANPYHVDFNRLAREQWVSLVEVPCAALLRAA
;
A
#
# COMPACT_ATOMS: atom_id res chain seq x y z
N MET A 1 10.47 15.24 18.87
CA MET A 1 9.90 13.91 18.57
C MET A 1 9.89 13.75 17.05
N MET A 2 10.60 12.77 16.50
CA MET A 2 10.66 12.55 15.05
C MET A 2 9.30 12.02 14.58
N ARG A 3 8.59 12.76 13.72
CA ARG A 3 7.24 12.40 13.25
C ARG A 3 7.35 11.76 11.87
N ALA A 4 6.84 10.54 11.72
CA ALA A 4 6.76 9.90 10.41
C ALA A 4 5.71 10.63 9.54
N SER A 5 6.00 10.80 8.25
CA SER A 5 5.02 11.26 7.26
C SER A 5 4.24 10.08 6.70
N VAL A 6 2.96 10.27 6.39
CA VAL A 6 2.10 9.20 5.86
C VAL A 6 1.76 9.50 4.41
N SER A 7 1.81 8.48 3.56
CA SER A 7 1.37 8.54 2.16
C SER A 7 0.68 7.23 1.75
N ILE A 8 0.06 7.21 0.57
CA ILE A 8 -0.47 6.00 -0.04
C ILE A 8 0.33 5.73 -1.32
N ASP A 9 1.01 4.58 -1.38
CA ASP A 9 1.86 4.20 -2.53
C ASP A 9 1.04 3.55 -3.66
N LYS A 10 -0.05 2.86 -3.28
CA LYS A 10 -0.98 2.20 -4.19
C LYS A 10 -2.39 2.29 -3.64
N PHE A 11 -3.35 2.65 -4.47
CA PHE A 11 -4.76 2.75 -4.17
C PHE A 11 -5.53 1.80 -5.08
N VAL A 12 -6.48 1.05 -4.51
CA VAL A 12 -7.18 -0.02 -5.21
C VAL A 12 -8.69 0.15 -5.07
N MET A 13 -9.37 0.12 -6.21
CA MET A 13 -10.80 0.29 -6.29
C MET A 13 -11.45 -0.73 -7.22
N GLU A 14 -12.73 -1.01 -6.99
CA GLU A 14 -13.55 -1.89 -7.81
C GLU A 14 -14.83 -1.20 -8.25
N TYR A 15 -15.09 -1.24 -9.54
CA TYR A 15 -16.32 -0.83 -10.19
C TYR A 15 -17.21 -2.04 -10.39
N LYS A 16 -18.46 -1.95 -9.93
CA LYS A 16 -19.46 -3.01 -10.06
C LYS A 16 -20.32 -2.81 -11.31
N ASP A 17 -20.71 -3.91 -11.93
CA ASP A 17 -21.63 -3.98 -13.07
C ASP A 17 -21.10 -3.27 -14.33
N VAL A 18 -19.78 -3.33 -14.56
CA VAL A 18 -19.13 -2.74 -15.74
C VAL A 18 -19.27 -3.68 -16.94
N PRO A 19 -20.01 -3.33 -18.01
CA PRO A 19 -20.18 -4.24 -19.14
C PRO A 19 -18.88 -4.47 -19.92
N LEU A 20 -18.76 -5.62 -20.58
CA LEU A 20 -17.58 -5.97 -21.37
C LEU A 20 -17.28 -4.94 -22.48
N GLY A 21 -18.32 -4.38 -23.10
CA GLY A 21 -18.18 -3.32 -24.09
C GLY A 21 -17.52 -2.05 -23.52
N ALA A 22 -17.71 -1.74 -22.24
CA ALA A 22 -17.06 -0.61 -21.60
C ALA A 22 -15.57 -0.88 -21.34
N TYR A 23 -15.19 -2.11 -21.00
CA TYR A 23 -13.79 -2.53 -20.91
C TYR A 23 -13.07 -2.40 -22.25
N TYR A 24 -13.66 -2.91 -23.34
CA TYR A 24 -13.08 -2.75 -24.68
C TYR A 24 -13.06 -1.30 -25.16
N GLY A 25 -14.06 -0.50 -24.78
CA GLY A 25 -14.06 0.94 -24.98
C GLY A 25 -12.84 1.61 -24.34
N LEU A 26 -12.56 1.29 -23.08
CA LEU A 26 -11.37 1.78 -22.36
C LEU A 26 -10.08 1.38 -23.07
N MET A 27 -9.95 0.13 -23.53
CA MET A 27 -8.77 -0.32 -24.28
C MET A 27 -8.57 0.47 -25.58
N ARG A 28 -9.64 0.63 -26.36
CA ARG A 28 -9.62 1.38 -27.61
C ARG A 28 -9.25 2.83 -27.36
N ASP A 29 -9.89 3.47 -26.38
CA ASP A 29 -9.63 4.87 -26.04
C ASP A 29 -8.20 5.05 -25.53
N ALA A 30 -7.65 4.11 -24.77
CA ALA A 30 -6.25 4.12 -24.35
C ALA A 30 -5.30 4.06 -25.57
N ALA A 31 -5.55 3.16 -26.52
CA ALA A 31 -4.75 3.04 -27.74
C ALA A 31 -4.83 4.31 -28.61
N MET A 32 -6.01 4.92 -28.73
CA MET A 32 -6.24 6.12 -29.54
C MET A 32 -5.61 7.38 -28.93
N ASN A 33 -5.51 7.47 -27.60
CA ASN A 33 -4.97 8.64 -26.89
C ASN A 33 -3.46 8.52 -26.59
N GLY A 34 -2.75 7.63 -27.27
CA GLY A 34 -1.29 7.54 -27.19
C GLY A 34 -0.76 6.93 -25.88
N PHE A 35 -1.59 6.20 -25.14
CA PHE A 35 -1.12 5.43 -23.99
C PHE A 35 -0.39 4.17 -24.44
N GLN A 36 0.65 3.79 -23.69
CA GLN A 36 1.28 2.49 -23.88
C GLN A 36 0.45 1.44 -23.16
N ILE A 37 0.01 0.40 -23.88
CA ILE A 37 -0.82 -0.67 -23.34
C ILE A 37 -0.14 -2.03 -23.46
N LYS A 38 -0.33 -2.87 -22.45
CA LYS A 38 0.05 -4.29 -22.48
C LYS A 38 -1.06 -5.11 -21.83
N GLU A 39 -1.65 -6.03 -22.60
CA GLU A 39 -2.70 -6.92 -22.11
C GLU A 39 -2.13 -8.32 -21.83
N THR A 40 -2.64 -8.97 -20.79
CA THR A 40 -2.45 -10.39 -20.48
C THR A 40 -3.80 -11.02 -20.20
N VAL A 41 -4.05 -12.19 -20.79
CA VAL A 41 -5.30 -12.93 -20.64
C VAL A 41 -5.07 -14.16 -19.78
N TYR A 42 -5.95 -14.37 -18.79
CA TYR A 42 -5.89 -15.48 -17.84
C TYR A 42 -7.18 -16.32 -17.88
N TRP A 43 -7.06 -17.58 -17.48
CA TRP A 43 -8.19 -18.51 -17.29
C TRP A 43 -8.76 -18.49 -15.87
N GLY A 44 -8.49 -17.42 -15.09
CA GLY A 44 -8.88 -17.28 -13.68
C GLY A 44 -9.97 -16.23 -13.42
N ASP A 45 -10.11 -15.81 -12.16
CA ASP A 45 -11.13 -14.85 -11.70
C ASP A 45 -11.09 -13.51 -12.44
N TYR A 46 -9.89 -12.96 -12.66
CA TYR A 46 -9.69 -11.80 -13.51
C TYR A 46 -9.16 -12.31 -14.85
N CYS A 47 -10.02 -12.29 -15.86
CA CYS A 47 -9.73 -12.89 -17.15
C CYS A 47 -8.83 -11.99 -18.00
N TYR A 48 -8.89 -10.68 -17.79
CA TYR A 48 -8.05 -9.71 -18.48
C TYR A 48 -7.31 -8.85 -17.47
N GLU A 49 -5.99 -8.73 -17.68
CA GLU A 49 -5.13 -7.77 -17.02
C GLU A 49 -4.55 -6.83 -18.08
N LEU A 50 -4.86 -5.55 -17.95
CA LEU A 50 -4.39 -4.51 -18.85
C LEU A 50 -3.52 -3.54 -18.05
N HIS A 51 -2.28 -3.37 -18.49
CA HIS A 51 -1.36 -2.37 -17.97
C HIS A 51 -1.31 -1.19 -18.94
N ILE A 52 -1.61 0.01 -18.43
CA ILE A 52 -1.62 1.26 -19.19
C ILE A 52 -0.56 2.19 -18.61
N ARG A 53 0.25 2.84 -19.45
CA ARG A 53 1.22 3.87 -19.02
C ARG A 53 1.03 5.17 -19.78
N LYS A 54 1.23 6.29 -19.08
CA LYS A 54 1.30 7.64 -19.64
C LYS A 54 2.69 8.21 -19.31
N GLY A 55 3.53 8.32 -20.33
CA GLY A 55 4.95 8.66 -20.15
C GLY A 55 5.68 7.66 -19.24
N ASN A 56 6.73 8.12 -18.55
CA ASN A 56 7.61 7.23 -17.81
C ASN A 56 7.13 6.90 -16.38
N ARG A 57 6.23 7.71 -15.80
CA ARG A 57 5.87 7.62 -14.36
C ARG A 57 4.44 7.14 -14.09
N ALA A 58 3.45 7.67 -14.81
CA ALA A 58 2.06 7.35 -14.52
C ALA A 58 1.68 6.00 -15.12
N TYR A 59 1.02 5.17 -14.32
CA TYR A 59 0.55 3.84 -14.70
C TYR A 59 -0.88 3.60 -14.23
N LEU A 60 -1.59 2.67 -14.84
CA LEU A 60 -2.89 2.18 -14.39
C LEU A 60 -2.96 0.68 -14.70
N HIS A 61 -3.15 -0.14 -13.69
CA HIS A 61 -3.50 -1.54 -13.88
C HIS A 61 -5.02 -1.69 -13.84
N VAL A 62 -5.56 -2.37 -14.84
CA VAL A 62 -6.97 -2.68 -14.98
C VAL A 62 -7.11 -4.19 -14.95
N PHE A 63 -7.92 -4.71 -14.04
CA PHE A 63 -8.26 -6.12 -13.98
C PHE A 63 -9.76 -6.27 -14.23
N TYR A 64 -10.14 -7.01 -15.27
CA TYR A 64 -11.53 -7.24 -15.62
C TYR A 64 -11.93 -8.69 -15.38
N LYS A 65 -13.01 -8.87 -14.61
CA LYS A 65 -13.58 -10.18 -14.29
C LYS A 65 -14.63 -10.59 -15.34
N ASN A 66 -14.45 -11.80 -15.87
CA ASN A 66 -15.41 -12.59 -16.67
C ASN A 66 -15.51 -12.27 -18.17
N PHE A 67 -15.08 -13.21 -19.03
CA PHE A 67 -15.27 -13.16 -20.50
C PHE A 67 -16.55 -13.84 -21.00
N ARG A 68 -17.27 -14.59 -20.15
CA ARG A 68 -18.38 -15.48 -20.55
C ARG A 68 -19.76 -14.91 -20.29
N GLU A 69 -19.85 -13.87 -19.47
CA GLU A 69 -21.11 -13.26 -19.11
C GLU A 69 -21.28 -12.01 -19.97
N THR A 70 -22.30 -12.00 -20.80
CA THR A 70 -22.65 -10.83 -21.64
C THR A 70 -23.79 -10.04 -21.02
N GLU A 71 -24.55 -10.66 -20.11
CA GLU A 71 -25.72 -10.12 -19.45
C GLU A 71 -25.77 -10.62 -17.99
N GLY A 72 -25.27 -9.81 -17.05
CA GLY A 72 -25.31 -10.15 -15.62
C GLY A 72 -24.62 -9.14 -14.70
N HIS A 73 -24.93 -9.22 -13.39
CA HIS A 73 -24.47 -8.30 -12.34
C HIS A 73 -23.16 -8.75 -11.64
N LEU A 74 -22.38 -9.62 -12.27
CA LEU A 74 -21.13 -10.15 -11.71
C LEU A 74 -19.89 -9.48 -12.31
N HIS A 75 -20.05 -8.56 -13.26
CA HIS A 75 -18.93 -7.82 -13.83
C HIS A 75 -18.29 -6.90 -12.80
N THR A 76 -16.99 -7.11 -12.56
CA THR A 76 -16.21 -6.24 -11.70
C THR A 76 -14.94 -5.84 -12.43
N LEU A 77 -14.72 -4.54 -12.54
CA LEU A 77 -13.49 -3.95 -13.06
C LEU A 77 -12.71 -3.36 -11.88
N ARG A 78 -11.50 -3.84 -11.65
CA ARG A 78 -10.61 -3.32 -10.61
C ARG A 78 -9.57 -2.40 -11.24
N LEU A 79 -9.33 -1.25 -10.60
CA LEU A 79 -8.22 -0.36 -10.92
C LEU A 79 -7.20 -0.36 -9.78
N GLU A 80 -5.92 -0.45 -10.11
CA GLU A 80 -4.79 -0.32 -9.18
C GLU A 80 -3.78 0.71 -9.73
N THR A 81 -3.50 1.76 -8.96
CA THR A 81 -2.44 2.75 -9.28
C THR A 81 -2.01 3.56 -8.06
N HIS A 82 -0.98 4.40 -8.19
CA HIS A 82 -0.66 5.46 -7.22
C HIS A 82 -1.80 6.51 -7.19
N PRO A 83 -2.23 7.03 -6.02
CA PRO A 83 -3.37 7.95 -5.91
C PRO A 83 -3.37 9.12 -6.89
N GLU A 84 -2.24 9.81 -7.05
CA GLU A 84 -2.14 10.97 -7.95
C GLU A 84 -2.27 10.60 -9.43
N HIS A 85 -1.96 9.36 -9.79
CA HIS A 85 -2.01 8.93 -11.18
C HIS A 85 -3.43 8.90 -11.74
N TYR A 86 -4.47 8.78 -10.91
CA TYR A 86 -5.86 8.85 -11.39
C TYR A 86 -6.17 10.13 -12.16
N LEU A 87 -5.48 11.25 -11.86
CA LEU A 87 -5.62 12.50 -12.60
C LEU A 87 -5.20 12.37 -14.08
N HIS A 88 -4.22 11.50 -14.37
CA HIS A 88 -3.70 11.29 -15.71
C HIS A 88 -4.56 10.37 -16.58
N PHE A 89 -5.47 9.60 -15.96
CA PHE A 89 -6.33 8.62 -16.62
C PHE A 89 -7.81 8.97 -16.56
N ARG A 90 -8.16 10.23 -16.20
CA ARG A 90 -9.55 10.68 -16.09
C ARG A 90 -10.38 10.39 -17.33
N GLU A 91 -9.83 10.62 -18.52
CA GLU A 91 -10.50 10.33 -19.80
C GLU A 91 -10.86 8.85 -20.00
N LEU A 92 -10.07 7.93 -19.46
CA LEU A 92 -10.32 6.49 -19.53
C LEU A 92 -11.28 6.02 -18.43
N VAL A 93 -11.22 6.63 -17.25
CA VAL A 93 -11.97 6.20 -16.07
C VAL A 93 -13.40 6.75 -16.06
N GLU A 94 -13.62 7.93 -16.63
CA GLU A 94 -14.93 8.59 -16.65
C GLU A 94 -16.03 7.77 -17.37
N PRO A 95 -15.79 7.15 -18.54
CA PRO A 95 -16.78 6.27 -19.17
C PRO A 95 -17.14 5.06 -18.30
N ILE A 96 -16.16 4.46 -17.63
CA ILE A 96 -16.37 3.33 -16.71
C ILE A 96 -17.24 3.76 -15.51
N ARG A 97 -16.97 4.95 -14.96
CA ARG A 97 -17.75 5.54 -13.87
C ARG A 97 -19.23 5.68 -14.22
N LYS A 98 -19.55 6.07 -15.46
CA LYS A 98 -20.94 6.31 -15.91
C LYS A 98 -21.77 5.03 -16.02
N VAL A 99 -21.14 3.89 -16.27
CA VAL A 99 -21.84 2.60 -16.44
C VAL A 99 -21.85 1.76 -15.17
N ALA A 100 -20.90 1.99 -14.26
CA ALA A 100 -20.82 1.24 -13.02
C ALA A 100 -21.97 1.58 -12.06
N SER A 101 -22.57 0.56 -11.45
CA SER A 101 -23.63 0.78 -10.46
C SER A 101 -23.10 1.29 -9.13
N ARG A 102 -21.87 0.90 -8.77
CA ARG A 102 -21.19 1.25 -7.52
C ARG A 102 -19.68 1.24 -7.69
N ILE A 103 -19.02 2.02 -6.85
CA ILE A 103 -17.56 2.12 -6.78
C ILE A 103 -17.13 1.86 -5.35
N TYR A 104 -16.24 0.89 -5.18
CA TYR A 104 -15.76 0.44 -3.89
C TYR A 104 -14.26 0.68 -3.75
N PHE A 105 -13.87 1.22 -2.59
CA PHE A 105 -12.51 1.09 -2.10
C PHE A 105 -12.31 -0.33 -1.55
N VAL A 106 -11.23 -1.00 -1.98
CA VAL A 106 -10.93 -2.38 -1.57
C VAL A 106 -9.53 -2.57 -1.00
N GLY A 107 -8.71 -1.53 -1.00
CA GLY A 107 -7.44 -1.53 -0.28
C GLY A 107 -6.44 -0.51 -0.79
N CYS A 108 -5.36 -0.36 -0.05
CA CYS A 108 -4.22 0.47 -0.43
C CYS A 108 -2.94 0.00 0.27
N ASP A 109 -1.79 0.47 -0.19
CA ASP A 109 -0.52 0.31 0.50
C ASP A 109 -0.22 1.62 1.23
N VAL A 110 -0.25 1.61 2.57
CA VAL A 110 -0.03 2.79 3.40
C VAL A 110 1.45 2.85 3.75
N ALA A 111 2.10 3.96 3.41
CA ALA A 111 3.52 4.17 3.63
C ALA A 111 3.76 5.18 4.77
N TYR A 112 4.65 4.81 5.69
CA TYR A 112 5.13 5.63 6.79
C TYR A 112 6.62 5.89 6.60
N ASP A 113 6.95 7.12 6.24
CA ASP A 113 8.31 7.55 5.97
C ASP A 113 8.92 8.22 7.20
N VAL A 114 10.14 7.81 7.54
CA VAL A 114 10.89 8.34 8.70
C VAL A 114 12.26 8.80 8.23
N ARG A 115 12.64 10.03 8.60
CA ARG A 115 13.93 10.65 8.22
C ARG A 115 15.08 10.12 9.08
N THR A 116 15.41 8.86 8.89
CA THR A 116 16.48 8.15 9.58
C THR A 116 16.89 6.91 8.79
N SER A 117 18.08 6.39 9.08
CA SER A 117 18.57 5.08 8.64
C SER A 117 17.61 3.95 8.98
N LEU A 118 17.58 2.94 8.11
CA LEU A 118 16.79 1.72 8.26
C LEU A 118 17.15 0.96 9.53
N GLU A 119 18.39 1.10 9.98
CA GLU A 119 18.92 0.51 11.21
C GLU A 119 18.18 1.00 12.45
N ASN A 120 17.65 2.22 12.43
CA ASN A 120 16.93 2.79 13.56
C ASN A 120 15.46 2.37 13.59
N VAL A 121 14.95 1.74 12.53
CA VAL A 121 13.55 1.34 12.41
C VAL A 121 13.34 -0.09 12.89
N VAL A 122 12.58 -0.23 13.97
CA VAL A 122 12.20 -1.51 14.58
C VAL A 122 10.71 -1.74 14.38
N VAL A 123 10.35 -2.86 13.76
CA VAL A 123 8.94 -3.28 13.60
C VAL A 123 8.79 -4.71 14.06
N ILE A 124 7.76 -4.94 14.87
CA ILE A 124 7.51 -6.22 15.52
C ILE A 124 6.05 -6.61 15.25
N PRO A 125 5.76 -7.73 14.58
CA PRO A 125 4.39 -8.16 14.38
C PRO A 125 3.72 -8.45 15.74
N MET A 126 2.46 -8.05 15.89
CA MET A 126 1.69 -8.30 17.11
C MET A 126 1.40 -9.80 17.31
N HIS A 127 1.26 -10.54 16.21
CA HIS A 127 1.02 -11.97 16.21
C HIS A 127 2.16 -12.73 15.51
N GLY A 128 2.51 -13.91 16.02
CA GLY A 128 3.57 -14.76 15.44
C GLY A 128 3.28 -15.33 14.05
N ARG A 129 2.15 -14.96 13.42
CA ARG A 129 1.70 -15.50 12.13
C ARG A 129 2.48 -14.98 10.93
N ARG A 130 3.18 -13.84 11.05
CA ARG A 130 3.94 -13.25 9.94
C ARG A 130 5.44 -13.46 10.14
N LYS A 131 5.99 -14.43 9.40
CA LYS A 131 7.44 -14.67 9.34
C LYS A 131 8.13 -13.50 8.63
N MET A 132 9.32 -13.15 9.10
CA MET A 132 10.17 -12.16 8.45
C MET A 132 11.09 -12.84 7.44
N THR A 133 11.24 -12.23 6.27
CA THR A 133 12.21 -12.60 5.22
C THR A 133 12.95 -11.36 4.75
N HIS A 134 14.14 -11.55 4.16
CA HIS A 134 14.97 -10.46 3.64
C HIS A 134 15.17 -10.59 2.12
N GLU A 135 15.27 -9.46 1.44
CA GLU A 135 15.77 -9.33 0.06
C GLU A 135 16.67 -8.10 0.02
N GLY A 136 17.98 -8.30 -0.09
CA GLY A 136 18.95 -7.25 0.19
C GLY A 136 18.73 -6.67 1.59
N THR A 137 18.61 -5.34 1.67
CA THR A 137 18.31 -4.63 2.92
C THR A 137 16.81 -4.57 3.27
N THR A 138 15.93 -5.01 2.36
CA THR A 138 14.48 -4.95 2.58
C THR A 138 14.01 -6.08 3.48
N ARG A 139 13.23 -5.72 4.50
CA ARG A 139 12.57 -6.64 5.43
C ARG A 139 11.11 -6.80 5.04
N TYR A 140 10.66 -8.03 4.85
CA TYR A 140 9.25 -8.35 4.57
C TYR A 140 8.64 -9.15 5.70
N PHE A 141 7.39 -8.84 6.05
CA PHE A 141 6.60 -9.61 7.00
C PHE A 141 5.40 -10.25 6.30
N GLY A 142 5.46 -11.57 6.16
CA GLY A 142 4.50 -12.36 5.39
C GLY A 142 5.16 -13.02 4.18
N LEU A 143 4.55 -14.09 3.68
CA LEU A 143 5.04 -14.85 2.54
C LEU A 143 4.72 -14.12 1.22
N PRO A 144 5.43 -14.41 0.10
CA PRO A 144 5.18 -13.75 -1.18
C PRO A 144 3.72 -13.81 -1.67
N HIS A 145 3.04 -14.94 -1.48
CA HIS A 145 1.61 -15.08 -1.83
C HIS A 145 0.67 -14.22 -0.97
N GLN A 146 1.15 -13.69 0.16
CA GLN A 146 0.40 -12.83 1.07
C GLN A 146 0.55 -11.33 0.74
N ARG A 147 1.32 -10.96 -0.28
CA ARG A 147 1.57 -9.56 -0.69
C ARG A 147 0.31 -8.71 -0.91
N LYS A 148 -0.84 -9.35 -1.21
CA LYS A 148 -2.14 -8.68 -1.43
C LYS A 148 -3.12 -8.84 -0.25
N THR A 149 -2.64 -9.31 0.91
CA THR A 149 -3.45 -9.54 2.12
C THR A 149 -3.30 -8.41 3.13
N ASN A 150 -4.34 -8.17 3.93
CA ASN A 150 -4.34 -7.14 4.96
C ASN A 150 -3.17 -7.32 5.94
N GLY A 151 -2.42 -6.24 6.16
CA GLY A 151 -1.26 -6.19 7.02
C GLY A 151 -0.03 -6.95 6.51
N TYR A 152 0.10 -7.25 5.22
CA TYR A 152 1.42 -7.50 4.66
C TYR A 152 2.28 -6.26 4.82
N CYS A 153 3.56 -6.41 5.19
CA CYS A 153 4.43 -5.26 5.45
C CYS A 153 5.80 -5.43 4.80
N ARG A 154 6.33 -4.33 4.26
CA ARG A 154 7.72 -4.18 3.81
C ARG A 154 8.38 -3.00 4.49
N ILE A 155 9.65 -3.12 4.82
CA ILE A 155 10.46 -2.05 5.42
C ILE A 155 11.79 -1.97 4.71
N TYR A 156 12.15 -0.79 4.21
CA TYR A 156 13.30 -0.64 3.34
C TYR A 156 13.88 0.77 3.39
N ASP A 157 15.11 0.89 2.88
CA ASP A 157 15.75 2.17 2.64
C ASP A 157 15.10 2.83 1.41
N LYS A 158 14.27 3.85 1.68
CA LYS A 158 13.52 4.57 0.65
C LYS A 158 14.43 5.48 -0.16
N ARG A 159 15.51 6.01 0.44
CA ARG A 159 16.52 6.78 -0.31
C ARG A 159 17.16 5.90 -1.37
N LEU A 160 17.59 4.69 -0.99
CA LEU A 160 18.19 3.74 -1.92
C LEU A 160 17.20 3.34 -3.02
N GLU A 161 15.96 3.02 -2.67
CA GLU A 161 14.93 2.66 -3.65
C GLU A 161 14.62 3.79 -4.64
N LEU A 162 14.53 5.04 -4.18
CA LEU A 162 14.34 6.21 -5.05
C LEU A 162 15.48 6.36 -6.05
N TRP A 163 16.72 6.16 -5.61
CA TRP A 163 17.88 6.23 -6.48
C TRP A 163 17.88 5.08 -7.51
N GLU A 164 17.80 3.84 -7.05
CA GLU A 164 17.92 2.65 -7.90
C GLU A 164 16.77 2.49 -8.89
N LYS A 165 15.54 2.81 -8.47
CA LYS A 165 14.35 2.59 -9.32
C LYS A 165 13.88 3.82 -10.07
N GLN A 166 14.16 5.01 -9.55
CA GLN A 166 13.61 6.26 -10.10
C GLN A 166 14.68 7.26 -10.52
N GLY A 167 15.96 7.00 -10.21
CA GLY A 167 17.06 7.93 -10.47
C GLY A 167 16.96 9.22 -9.64
N ILE A 168 16.19 9.20 -8.53
CA ILE A 168 15.96 10.37 -7.69
C ILE A 168 16.96 10.35 -6.53
N ALA A 169 17.90 11.28 -6.54
CA ALA A 169 18.83 11.49 -5.44
C ALA A 169 18.22 12.44 -4.38
N ILE A 170 18.29 12.04 -3.11
CA ILE A 170 17.96 12.88 -1.96
C ILE A 170 19.16 12.93 -1.00
N ASP A 171 19.30 14.05 -0.30
CA ASP A 171 20.46 14.40 0.53
C ASP A 171 20.37 13.95 1.99
N HIS A 172 19.27 13.29 2.37
CA HIS A 172 19.00 12.84 3.73
C HIS A 172 18.62 11.36 3.77
N GLU A 173 18.78 10.73 4.95
CA GLU A 173 18.32 9.36 5.16
C GLU A 173 16.80 9.29 5.19
N LEU A 174 16.26 8.25 4.56
CA LEU A 174 14.82 8.02 4.49
C LEU A 174 14.51 6.53 4.52
N SER A 175 13.77 6.10 5.53
CA SER A 175 13.29 4.73 5.66
C SER A 175 11.78 4.70 5.54
N ARG A 176 11.25 3.68 4.87
CA ARG A 176 9.81 3.49 4.72
C ARG A 176 9.37 2.20 5.38
N MET A 177 8.31 2.29 6.18
CA MET A 177 7.49 1.15 6.57
C MET A 177 6.21 1.21 5.73
N GLU A 178 5.95 0.19 4.93
CA GLU A 178 4.71 0.13 4.15
C GLU A 178 3.89 -1.07 4.59
N ILE A 179 2.60 -0.83 4.82
CA ILE A 179 1.66 -1.82 5.32
C ILE A 179 0.41 -1.81 4.43
N VAL A 180 0.07 -2.97 3.88
CA VAL A 180 -1.14 -3.17 3.09
C VAL A 180 -2.36 -2.99 4.01
N TYR A 181 -3.22 -2.03 3.69
CA TYR A 181 -4.55 -1.90 4.25
C TYR A 181 -5.56 -2.53 3.30
N LYS A 182 -6.26 -3.56 3.77
CA LYS A 182 -7.36 -4.18 3.03
C LYS A 182 -8.52 -4.41 3.99
N PRO A 183 -9.61 -3.64 3.87
CA PRO A 183 -10.75 -3.78 4.78
C PRO A 183 -11.42 -5.15 4.57
N ASP A 184 -12.00 -5.70 5.63
CA ASP A 184 -12.66 -7.02 5.60
C ASP A 184 -13.95 -6.97 4.75
N GLN A 185 -14.57 -5.80 4.67
CA GLN A 185 -15.70 -5.52 3.77
C GLN A 185 -15.32 -4.40 2.80
N LYS A 186 -15.87 -4.47 1.59
CA LYS A 186 -15.70 -3.39 0.60
C LYS A 186 -16.36 -2.11 1.14
N ILE A 187 -15.65 -0.99 1.03
CA ILE A 187 -16.12 0.31 1.51
C ILE A 187 -16.59 1.10 0.28
N LEU A 188 -17.77 1.73 0.33
CA LEU A 188 -18.17 2.64 -0.74
C LEU A 188 -17.13 3.76 -0.86
N LEU A 189 -16.72 4.09 -2.09
CA LEU A 189 -15.67 5.10 -2.29
C LEU A 189 -16.05 6.45 -1.67
N SER A 190 -17.33 6.80 -1.67
CA SER A 190 -17.87 8.02 -1.02
C SER A 190 -17.68 8.07 0.50
N ASP A 191 -17.53 6.91 1.15
CA ASP A 191 -17.43 6.80 2.61
C ASP A 191 -15.99 6.56 3.09
N VAL A 192 -15.02 6.36 2.19
CA VAL A 192 -13.65 5.91 2.53
C VAL A 192 -12.97 6.78 3.57
N GLY A 193 -13.22 8.10 3.58
CA GLY A 193 -12.67 9.04 4.56
C GLY A 193 -13.04 8.73 6.02
N ARG A 194 -14.10 7.94 6.25
CA ARG A 194 -14.54 7.50 7.60
C ARG A 194 -13.81 6.24 8.10
N TYR A 195 -13.01 5.59 7.26
CA TYR A 195 -12.41 4.30 7.53
C TYR A 195 -10.88 4.33 7.39
N PRO A 196 -10.16 5.02 8.29
CA PRO A 196 -8.72 4.96 8.35
C PRO A 196 -8.24 3.54 8.74
N PRO A 197 -7.02 3.14 8.34
CA PRO A 197 -6.45 1.86 8.69
C PRO A 197 -6.14 1.73 10.19
N GLU A 198 -6.35 0.53 10.74
CA GLU A 198 -5.96 0.17 12.12
C GLU A 198 -4.80 -0.84 12.09
N GLN A 199 -3.58 -0.31 11.99
CA GLN A 199 -2.36 -1.08 11.75
C GLN A 199 -1.56 -1.40 13.03
N ASN A 200 -1.80 -0.71 14.15
CA ASN A 200 -1.16 -1.06 15.44
C ASN A 200 -1.56 -2.47 15.92
N ASP A 201 -2.74 -2.95 15.55
CA ASP A 201 -3.19 -4.33 15.81
C ASP A 201 -2.36 -5.37 15.07
N LYS A 202 -1.70 -4.95 13.97
CA LYS A 202 -0.87 -5.82 13.13
C LYS A 202 0.59 -5.73 13.54
N TYR A 203 1.08 -4.54 13.88
CA TYR A 203 2.49 -4.27 14.15
C TYR A 203 2.68 -3.25 15.27
N PHE A 204 3.67 -3.50 16.10
CA PHE A 204 4.33 -2.48 16.92
C PHE A 204 5.50 -1.89 16.13
N ALA A 205 5.71 -0.57 16.20
CA ALA A 205 6.84 0.09 15.57
C ALA A 205 7.50 1.10 16.49
N ALA A 206 8.82 1.24 16.33
CA ALA A 206 9.64 2.18 17.07
C ALA A 206 10.82 2.67 16.23
N VAL A 207 11.25 3.90 16.52
CA VAL A 207 12.42 4.53 15.91
C VAL A 207 13.44 4.83 17.00
N VAL A 208 14.54 4.09 17.01
CA VAL A 208 15.60 4.19 18.02
C VAL A 208 16.82 4.84 17.39
N THR A 209 17.07 6.10 17.68
CA THR A 209 18.19 6.89 17.10
C THR A 209 19.39 7.01 18.04
N ASP A 210 19.20 6.68 19.30
CA ASP A 210 20.11 6.88 20.43
C ASP A 210 20.43 5.54 21.10
N TRP A 211 20.87 4.56 20.31
CA TRP A 211 21.11 3.18 20.76
C TRP A 211 21.98 3.06 22.02
N ASP A 212 22.90 4.00 22.23
CA ASP A 212 23.83 4.01 23.36
C ASP A 212 23.16 4.34 24.70
N THR A 213 21.94 4.88 24.69
CA THR A 213 21.14 5.12 25.91
C THR A 213 20.49 3.83 26.43
N LEU A 214 20.38 2.81 25.58
CA LEU A 214 19.82 1.52 25.94
C LEU A 214 20.88 0.62 26.59
N PRO A 215 20.54 -0.16 27.63
CA PRO A 215 21.46 -1.16 28.17
C PRO A 215 21.95 -2.10 27.07
N ARG A 216 23.27 -2.39 27.03
CA ARG A 216 23.91 -3.14 25.93
C ARG A 216 23.17 -4.43 25.54
N LYS A 217 22.81 -5.23 26.54
CA LYS A 217 22.06 -6.48 26.36
C LYS A 217 20.68 -6.25 25.71
N ARG A 218 20.02 -5.14 26.06
CA ARG A 218 18.71 -4.79 25.51
C ARG A 218 18.82 -4.29 24.07
N ALA A 219 19.81 -3.44 23.78
CA ALA A 219 20.10 -2.99 22.42
C ALA A 219 20.39 -4.19 21.49
N GLU A 220 21.21 -5.15 21.93
CA GLU A 220 21.49 -6.40 21.20
C GLU A 220 20.21 -7.22 20.95
N GLN A 221 19.33 -7.36 21.95
CA GLN A 221 18.04 -8.06 21.79
C GLN A 221 17.12 -7.38 20.77
N ILE A 222 17.05 -6.05 20.82
CA ILE A 222 16.23 -5.27 19.89
C ILE A 222 16.75 -5.43 18.46
N ARG A 223 18.07 -5.30 18.24
CA ARG A 223 18.69 -5.52 16.92
C ARG A 223 18.42 -6.92 16.39
N ASN A 224 18.58 -7.94 17.24
CA ASN A 224 18.28 -9.33 16.86
C ASN A 224 16.81 -9.55 16.46
N ILE A 225 15.85 -8.85 17.09
CA ILE A 225 14.43 -8.89 16.68
C ILE A 225 14.22 -8.13 15.37
N ARG A 226 14.78 -6.93 15.28
CA ARG A 226 14.73 -6.04 14.11
C ARG A 226 15.21 -6.73 12.83
N ASP A 227 16.26 -7.54 12.96
CA ASP A 227 16.94 -8.24 11.86
C ASP A 227 16.52 -9.72 11.74
N GLY A 228 15.69 -10.20 12.66
CA GLY A 228 15.15 -11.56 12.61
C GLY A 228 16.19 -12.66 12.85
N VAL A 229 17.36 -12.30 13.38
CA VAL A 229 18.46 -13.22 13.69
C VAL A 229 18.06 -14.19 14.80
N LYS A 230 17.28 -13.74 15.79
CA LYS A 230 16.75 -14.61 16.86
C LYS A 230 15.25 -14.44 16.99
N MET A 231 14.53 -15.56 16.87
CA MET A 231 13.13 -15.62 17.29
C MET A 231 13.08 -15.74 18.81
N TYR A 232 12.83 -14.62 19.48
CA TYR A 232 12.57 -14.63 20.91
C TYR A 232 11.12 -15.01 21.20
N ASP A 233 10.91 -15.59 22.38
CA ASP A 233 9.59 -15.95 22.90
C ASP A 233 8.68 -14.72 23.09
N ARG A 234 7.41 -14.99 23.41
CA ARG A 234 6.40 -13.94 23.65
C ARG A 234 6.81 -13.00 24.78
N ARG A 235 7.40 -13.51 25.86
CA ARG A 235 7.78 -12.74 27.05
C ARG A 235 8.83 -11.69 26.70
N MET A 236 9.89 -12.11 26.00
CA MET A 236 10.95 -11.20 25.58
C MET A 236 10.44 -10.14 24.61
N ARG A 237 9.56 -10.52 23.66
CA ARG A 237 8.93 -9.56 22.75
C ARG A 237 8.11 -8.51 23.51
N THR A 238 7.37 -8.91 24.54
CA THR A 238 6.64 -7.96 25.40
C THR A 238 7.59 -6.99 26.08
N VAL A 239 8.66 -7.49 26.72
CA VAL A 239 9.63 -6.62 27.42
C VAL A 239 10.31 -5.65 26.47
N VAL A 240 10.63 -6.07 25.24
CA VAL A 240 11.19 -5.18 24.21
C VAL A 240 10.19 -4.10 23.80
N LYS A 241 8.91 -4.46 23.60
CA LYS A 241 7.88 -3.47 23.28
C LYS A 241 7.68 -2.46 24.40
N GLU A 242 7.67 -2.91 25.66
CA GLU A 242 7.59 -2.02 26.83
C GLU A 242 8.78 -1.06 26.91
N THR A 243 9.99 -1.56 26.64
CA THR A 243 11.21 -0.72 26.57
C THR A 243 11.09 0.35 25.49
N LEU A 244 10.45 0.01 24.37
CA LEU A 244 10.34 0.88 23.20
C LEU A 244 9.08 1.76 23.17
N ALA A 245 8.11 1.52 24.05
CA ALA A 245 6.80 2.17 24.03
C ALA A 245 6.88 3.68 24.31
N ASN A 246 7.90 4.14 25.05
CA ASN A 246 8.14 5.54 25.34
C ASN A 246 9.67 5.73 25.51
N PRO A 247 10.35 6.61 24.74
CA PRO A 247 9.83 7.62 23.80
C PRO A 247 9.78 7.22 22.32
N TYR A 248 10.11 5.97 21.97
CA TYR A 248 10.42 5.59 20.58
C TYR A 248 9.22 5.23 19.70
N HIS A 249 8.03 5.08 20.28
CA HIS A 249 6.88 4.48 19.62
C HIS A 249 6.37 5.28 18.41
N VAL A 250 6.11 4.57 17.31
CA VAL A 250 5.42 5.07 16.12
C VAL A 250 3.98 4.56 16.14
N ASP A 251 3.04 5.46 16.41
CA ASP A 251 1.62 5.13 16.42
C ASP A 251 1.02 5.24 15.01
N PHE A 252 0.95 4.13 14.28
CA PHE A 252 0.40 4.09 12.92
C PHE A 252 -1.07 4.54 12.89
N ASN A 253 -1.88 4.06 13.82
CA ASN A 253 -3.31 4.39 13.90
C ASN A 253 -3.51 5.91 14.05
N ARG A 254 -2.77 6.54 14.96
CA ARG A 254 -2.85 8.00 15.13
C ARG A 254 -2.40 8.74 13.88
N LEU A 255 -1.23 8.38 13.34
CA LEU A 255 -0.66 9.03 12.15
C LEU A 255 -1.59 8.93 10.93
N ALA A 256 -2.17 7.74 10.72
CA ALA A 256 -3.12 7.52 9.64
C ALA A 256 -4.40 8.30 9.87
N ARG A 257 -5.04 8.21 11.05
CA ARG A 257 -6.27 8.96 11.37
C ARG A 257 -6.13 10.47 11.16
N GLU A 258 -4.99 11.04 11.55
CA GLU A 258 -4.70 12.48 11.40
C GLU A 258 -4.61 12.92 9.92
N GLN A 259 -4.18 12.04 9.00
CA GLN A 259 -3.91 12.39 7.60
C GLN A 259 -4.87 11.71 6.60
N TRP A 260 -5.72 10.80 7.06
CA TRP A 260 -6.46 9.89 6.18
C TRP A 260 -7.35 10.62 5.18
N VAL A 261 -8.13 11.60 5.66
CA VAL A 261 -9.05 12.37 4.81
C VAL A 261 -8.29 13.05 3.67
N SER A 262 -7.18 13.73 3.96
CA SER A 262 -6.36 14.38 2.94
C SER A 262 -5.72 13.39 1.96
N LEU A 263 -5.32 12.21 2.44
CA LEU A 263 -4.68 11.19 1.61
C LEU A 263 -5.62 10.57 0.58
N VAL A 264 -6.90 10.43 0.93
CA VAL A 264 -7.92 9.85 0.04
C VAL A 264 -8.69 10.90 -0.76
N GLU A 265 -8.56 12.19 -0.44
CA GLU A 265 -9.28 13.28 -1.09
C GLU A 265 -9.01 13.34 -2.60
N VAL A 266 -7.73 13.46 -3.00
CA VAL A 266 -7.33 13.56 -4.41
C VAL A 266 -7.82 12.38 -5.26
N PRO A 267 -7.55 11.10 -4.90
CA PRO A 267 -8.07 10.00 -5.68
C PRO A 267 -9.60 9.97 -5.66
N CYS A 268 -10.27 10.23 -4.54
CA CYS A 268 -11.74 10.24 -4.51
C CYS A 268 -12.34 11.33 -5.39
N ALA A 269 -11.81 12.55 -5.35
CA ALA A 269 -12.25 13.66 -6.19
C ALA A 269 -12.09 13.32 -7.68
N ALA A 270 -10.94 12.76 -8.06
CA ALA A 270 -10.67 12.33 -9.43
C ALA A 270 -11.65 11.24 -9.93
N LEU A 271 -12.14 10.40 -9.03
CA LEU A 271 -12.94 9.22 -9.34
C LEU A 271 -14.46 9.43 -9.19
N LEU A 272 -14.89 10.35 -8.32
CA LEU A 272 -16.30 10.64 -8.03
C LEU A 272 -16.82 11.90 -8.71
N ARG A 273 -15.93 12.76 -9.26
CA ARG A 273 -16.24 14.13 -9.70
C ARG A 273 -16.79 15.02 -8.58
N ALA A 274 -16.09 15.06 -7.46
CA ALA A 274 -16.18 16.19 -6.54
C ALA A 274 -15.04 17.16 -6.88
N ALA A 275 -15.29 18.05 -7.83
CA ALA A 275 -14.49 19.26 -8.07
C ALA A 275 -15.43 20.36 -8.54
#